data_AF-A0A520X2F0-F1
#
_entry.id   AF-A0A520X2F0-F1
#
_cell.length_a   1.000
_cell.length_b   1.000
_cell.length_c   1.000
_cell.angle_alpha   90.00
_cell.angle_beta   90.00
_cell.angle_gamma   90.00
#
_symmetry.space_group_name_H-M   'P 1'
#
loop_
_entity.id
_entity.type
_entity.pdbx_description
1 polymer ?
#
loop_
_entity_poly.entity_id
_entity_poly.type
_entity_poly.pdbx_seq_one_letter_code
_entity_poly.pdbx_strand_id
1 'polypeptide(L)'
;MSSQAPTAETAYEAPGWAQAIRRVTDHMVSDFLGGPRPWKFAWVINFQKAGTFVFLLALMAWYNNTSAAAWVYVAMQGSYGLVWILKDVAFPDPSWQRRITIGGGINAFVGVLGWYWVFGWLLISGTSQSDYP
;
A
#
# COMPACT_ATOMS: atom_id res chain seq x y z
N MET A 1 -31.92 30.78 36.27
CA MET A 1 -30.73 30.70 35.41
C MET A 1 -30.90 29.49 34.50
N SER A 2 -31.47 29.66 33.30
CA SER A 2 -31.58 28.55 32.33
C SER A 2 -30.24 28.40 31.62
N SER A 3 -29.53 27.31 31.92
CA SER A 3 -28.33 26.89 31.19
C SER A 3 -28.76 26.41 29.81
N GLN A 4 -28.43 27.16 28.75
CA GLN A 4 -28.56 26.70 27.37
C GLN A 4 -27.39 25.74 27.07
N ALA A 5 -27.72 24.53 26.65
CA ALA A 5 -26.74 23.55 26.19
C ALA A 5 -26.01 24.08 24.93
N PRO A 6 -24.71 23.77 24.75
CA PRO A 6 -23.97 24.20 23.57
C PRO A 6 -24.60 23.59 22.31
N THR A 7 -25.00 24.46 21.39
CA THR A 7 -25.47 24.10 20.05
C THR A 7 -24.36 23.33 19.34
N ALA A 8 -24.66 22.10 18.90
CA ALA A 8 -23.75 21.28 18.12
C ALA A 8 -23.26 22.06 16.88
N GLU A 9 -21.95 22.23 16.76
CA GLU A 9 -21.33 22.80 15.56
C GLU A 9 -21.78 21.98 14.34
N THR A 10 -22.43 22.62 13.40
CA THR A 10 -22.80 22.02 12.12
C THR A 10 -21.53 21.56 11.42
N ALA A 11 -21.36 20.25 11.25
CA ALA A 11 -20.27 19.67 10.50
C ALA A 11 -20.20 20.34 9.11
N TYR A 12 -19.03 20.88 8.74
CA TYR A 12 -18.80 21.54 7.46
C TYR A 12 -19.22 20.61 6.30
N GLU A 13 -20.27 20.99 5.56
CA GLU A 13 -20.66 20.27 4.35
C GLU A 13 -19.66 20.58 3.23
N ALA A 14 -18.96 19.53 2.77
CA ALA A 14 -18.00 19.66 1.71
C ALA A 14 -18.66 20.17 0.40
N PRO A 15 -17.98 21.03 -0.38
CA PRO A 15 -18.50 21.51 -1.67
C PRO A 15 -18.92 20.37 -2.60
N GLY A 16 -19.96 20.58 -3.41
CA GLY A 16 -20.52 19.54 -4.29
C GLY A 16 -19.50 18.92 -5.27
N TRP A 17 -18.52 19.69 -5.73
CA TRP A 17 -17.42 19.19 -6.56
C TRP A 17 -16.50 18.24 -5.78
N ALA A 18 -16.23 18.51 -4.50
CA ALA A 18 -15.40 17.67 -3.66
C ALA A 18 -16.09 16.33 -3.37
N GLN A 19 -17.41 16.35 -3.19
CA GLN A 19 -18.22 15.12 -3.08
C GLN A 19 -18.27 14.32 -4.39
N ALA A 20 -18.29 14.99 -5.54
CA ALA A 20 -18.23 14.34 -6.85
C ALA A 20 -16.88 13.66 -7.08
N ILE A 21 -15.77 14.36 -6.81
CA ILE A 21 -14.42 13.77 -6.89
C ILE A 21 -14.30 12.59 -5.94
N ARG A 22 -14.76 12.71 -4.69
CA ARG A 22 -14.74 11.61 -3.73
C ARG A 22 -15.48 10.38 -4.25
N ARG A 23 -16.67 10.55 -4.85
CA ARG A 23 -17.45 9.44 -5.44
C ARG A 23 -16.72 8.76 -6.59
N VAL A 24 -16.10 9.54 -7.48
CA VAL A 24 -15.33 9.00 -8.61
C VAL A 24 -14.10 8.24 -8.10
N THR A 25 -13.35 8.82 -7.16
CA THR A 25 -12.17 8.19 -6.57
C THR A 25 -12.54 6.93 -5.80
N ASP A 26 -13.61 6.96 -4.99
CA ASP A 26 -14.11 5.78 -4.28
C ASP A 26 -14.47 4.66 -5.27
N HIS A 27 -15.09 5.01 -6.40
CA HIS A 27 -15.42 4.04 -7.44
C HIS A 27 -14.18 3.44 -8.11
N MET A 28 -13.21 4.28 -8.50
CA MET A 28 -11.98 3.83 -9.16
C MET A 28 -11.05 3.03 -8.24
N VAL A 29 -11.06 3.32 -6.94
CA VAL A 29 -10.14 2.71 -5.97
C VAL A 29 -10.76 1.47 -5.31
N SER A 30 -12.04 1.54 -4.89
CA SER A 30 -12.68 0.48 -4.10
C SER A 30 -13.57 -0.44 -4.94
N ASP A 31 -14.17 0.09 -6.01
CA ASP A 31 -15.22 -0.58 -6.79
C ASP A 31 -14.86 -0.75 -8.27
N PHE A 32 -13.56 -0.73 -8.58
CA PHE A 32 -13.10 -0.90 -9.95
C PHE A 32 -13.62 -2.22 -10.54
N LEU A 33 -14.36 -2.11 -11.66
CA LEU A 33 -15.11 -3.19 -12.34
C LEU A 33 -16.33 -3.78 -11.60
N GLY A 34 -16.61 -3.35 -10.37
CA GLY A 34 -17.69 -3.90 -9.55
C GLY A 34 -17.47 -5.38 -9.17
N GLY A 35 -18.40 -5.95 -8.40
CA GLY A 35 -18.38 -7.38 -8.04
C GLY A 35 -18.32 -7.65 -6.52
N PRO A 36 -18.18 -8.93 -6.12
CA PRO A 36 -18.11 -9.29 -4.71
C PRO A 36 -16.90 -8.62 -4.06
N ARG A 37 -17.04 -8.25 -2.78
CA ARG A 37 -15.98 -7.62 -1.98
C ARG A 37 -15.42 -8.60 -0.94
N PRO A 38 -14.76 -9.71 -1.36
CA PRO A 38 -14.26 -10.72 -0.42
C PRO A 38 -13.00 -10.25 0.32
N TRP A 39 -12.26 -9.28 -0.21
CA TRP A 39 -10.94 -8.91 0.30
C TRP A 39 -10.97 -7.59 1.06
N LYS A 40 -10.18 -7.52 2.13
CA LYS A 40 -9.87 -6.26 2.81
C LYS A 40 -8.73 -5.56 2.08
N PHE A 41 -8.76 -4.23 2.04
CA PHE A 41 -7.66 -3.45 1.48
C PHE A 41 -6.32 -3.73 2.17
N ALA A 42 -6.36 -3.96 3.49
CA ALA A 42 -5.23 -4.40 4.30
C ALA A 42 -4.55 -5.67 3.74
N TRP A 43 -5.31 -6.62 3.18
CA TRP A 43 -4.72 -7.85 2.64
C TRP A 43 -3.88 -7.60 1.40
N VAL A 44 -4.31 -6.70 0.52
CA VAL A 44 -3.54 -6.32 -0.68
C VAL A 44 -2.26 -5.60 -0.28
N ILE A 45 -2.35 -4.69 0.69
CA ILE A 45 -1.17 -3.98 1.19
C ILE A 45 -0.21 -4.94 1.88
N ASN A 46 -0.70 -5.79 2.79
CA ASN A 46 0.13 -6.76 3.49
C ASN A 46 0.77 -7.76 2.53
N PHE A 47 0.05 -8.19 1.48
CA PHE A 47 0.61 -9.01 0.42
C PHE A 47 1.79 -8.30 -0.26
N GLN A 48 1.65 -7.01 -0.60
CA GLN A 48 2.78 -6.29 -1.18
C GLN A 48 3.94 -6.13 -0.19
N LYS A 49 3.68 -5.76 1.07
CA LYS A 49 4.73 -5.52 2.07
C LYS A 49 5.48 -6.81 2.41
N ALA A 50 4.78 -7.89 2.70
CA ALA A 50 5.36 -9.21 2.96
C ALA A 50 6.01 -9.79 1.69
N GLY A 51 5.31 -9.67 0.57
CA GLY A 51 5.76 -10.16 -0.73
C GLY A 51 7.00 -9.45 -1.24
N THR A 52 7.23 -8.18 -0.86
CA THR A 52 8.45 -7.43 -1.23
C THR A 52 9.71 -8.17 -0.77
N PHE A 53 9.74 -8.67 0.46
CA PHE A 53 10.90 -9.41 0.97
C PHE A 53 11.18 -10.67 0.13
N VAL A 54 10.14 -11.48 -0.10
CA VAL A 54 10.24 -12.71 -0.89
C VAL A 54 10.62 -12.41 -2.34
N PHE A 55 10.03 -11.37 -2.93
CA PHE A 55 10.28 -10.92 -4.30
C PHE A 55 11.73 -10.50 -4.49
N LEU A 56 12.28 -9.70 -3.57
CA LEU A 56 13.67 -9.27 -3.66
C LEU A 56 14.66 -10.43 -3.47
N LEU A 57 14.38 -11.36 -2.56
CA LEU A 57 15.19 -12.59 -2.42
C LEU A 57 15.16 -13.44 -3.70
N ALA A 58 13.98 -13.60 -4.31
CA ALA A 58 13.84 -14.31 -5.57
C ALA A 58 14.62 -13.62 -6.70
N LEU A 59 14.59 -12.29 -6.75
CA LEU A 59 15.41 -11.52 -7.69
C LEU A 59 16.90 -11.69 -7.44
N MET A 60 17.36 -11.68 -6.19
CA MET A 60 18.77 -11.92 -5.88
C MET A 60 19.23 -13.30 -6.34
N ALA A 61 18.39 -14.33 -6.15
CA ALA A 61 18.66 -15.68 -6.63
C ALA A 61 18.65 -15.76 -8.17
N TRP A 62 17.71 -15.06 -8.84
CA TRP A 62 17.59 -15.06 -10.30
C TRP A 62 18.74 -14.34 -11.00
N TYR A 63 19.13 -13.16 -10.52
CA TYR A 63 20.24 -12.37 -11.07
C TYR A 63 21.60 -12.76 -10.49
N ASN A 64 21.63 -13.74 -9.58
CA ASN A 64 22.81 -14.18 -8.84
C ASN A 64 23.61 -13.01 -8.21
N ASN A 65 22.89 -11.97 -7.77
CA ASN A 65 23.47 -10.75 -7.20
C ASN A 65 23.43 -10.81 -5.67
N THR A 66 24.54 -11.21 -5.07
CA THR A 66 24.74 -11.32 -3.62
C THR A 66 25.55 -10.15 -3.05
N SER A 67 25.57 -9.01 -3.74
CA SER A 67 26.29 -7.81 -3.29
C SER A 67 25.79 -7.31 -1.92
N ALA A 68 26.66 -6.60 -1.20
CA ALA A 68 26.30 -5.98 0.07
C ALA A 68 25.11 -5.04 -0.07
N ALA A 69 25.04 -4.26 -1.15
CA ALA A 69 23.91 -3.36 -1.43
C ALA A 69 22.58 -4.12 -1.56
N ALA A 70 22.55 -5.26 -2.26
CA ALA A 70 21.35 -6.07 -2.40
C ALA A 70 20.89 -6.65 -1.06
N TRP A 71 21.81 -7.17 -0.24
CA TRP A 71 21.49 -7.66 1.11
C TRP A 71 21.00 -6.57 2.06
N VAL A 72 21.65 -5.39 2.04
CA VAL A 72 21.21 -4.24 2.84
C VAL A 72 19.79 -3.83 2.43
N TYR A 73 19.52 -3.75 1.13
CA TYR A 73 18.19 -3.40 0.64
C TYR A 73 17.13 -4.42 1.06
N VAL A 74 17.42 -5.72 0.92
CA VAL A 74 16.53 -6.80 1.39
C VAL A 74 16.29 -6.72 2.90
N ALA A 75 17.33 -6.50 3.69
CA ALA A 75 17.21 -6.41 5.15
C ALA A 75 16.38 -5.19 5.58
N MET A 76 16.58 -4.04 4.94
CA MET A 76 15.78 -2.83 5.18
C MET A 76 14.31 -3.05 4.82
N GLN A 77 14.03 -3.59 3.64
CA GLN A 77 12.65 -3.81 3.21
C GLN A 77 11.97 -4.94 3.99
N GLY A 78 12.73 -5.98 4.35
CA GLY A 78 12.24 -7.10 5.17
C GLY A 78 11.89 -6.68 6.59
N SER A 79 12.78 -5.94 7.27
CA SER A 79 12.52 -5.42 8.61
C SER A 79 11.33 -4.44 8.61
N TYR A 80 11.25 -3.55 7.62
CA TYR A 80 10.11 -2.67 7.44
C TYR A 80 8.80 -3.44 7.20
N GLY A 81 8.82 -4.48 6.34
CA GLY A 81 7.67 -5.34 6.09
C GLY A 81 7.21 -6.10 7.34
N LEU A 82 8.14 -6.58 8.16
CA LEU A 82 7.84 -7.25 9.42
C LEU A 82 7.18 -6.29 10.43
N VAL A 83 7.77 -5.11 10.62
CA VAL A 83 7.20 -4.07 11.50
C VAL A 83 5.83 -3.63 11.01
N TRP A 84 5.64 -3.56 9.69
CA TRP A 84 4.34 -3.25 9.09
C TRP A 84 3.27 -4.27 9.46
N ILE A 85 3.57 -5.57 9.33
CA ILE A 85 2.61 -6.64 9.68
C ILE A 85 2.33 -6.62 11.18
N LEU A 86 3.36 -6.45 12.01
CA LEU A 86 3.19 -6.32 13.45
C LEU A 86 2.27 -5.13 13.79
N LYS A 87 2.49 -3.98 13.15
CA LYS A 87 1.61 -2.82 13.26
C LYS A 87 0.18 -3.17 12.87
N ASP A 88 -0.04 -3.83 11.74
CA ASP A 88 -1.40 -4.12 11.25
C ASP A 88 -2.15 -5.09 12.18
N VAL A 89 -1.44 -6.03 12.80
CA VAL A 89 -2.01 -6.97 13.77
C VAL A 89 -2.30 -6.29 15.12
N ALA A 90 -1.35 -5.49 15.63
CA ALA A 90 -1.48 -4.85 16.94
C ALA A 90 -2.42 -3.63 16.92
N PHE A 91 -2.39 -2.86 15.83
CA PHE A 91 -3.11 -1.59 15.67
C PHE A 91 -3.70 -1.49 14.25
N PRO A 92 -4.74 -2.29 13.94
CA PRO A 92 -5.34 -2.30 12.61
C PRO A 92 -5.97 -0.94 12.27
N ASP A 93 -5.58 -0.37 11.13
CA ASP A 93 -6.13 0.91 10.66
C ASP A 93 -7.55 0.73 10.09
N PRO A 94 -8.58 1.42 10.63
CA PRO A 94 -9.96 1.30 10.15
C PRO A 94 -10.13 1.57 8.65
N SER A 95 -9.32 2.47 8.08
CA SER A 95 -9.34 2.81 6.66
C SER A 95 -9.01 1.59 5.77
N TRP A 96 -8.07 0.75 6.22
CA TRP A 96 -7.62 -0.43 5.48
C TRP A 96 -8.46 -1.68 5.74
N GLN A 97 -9.31 -1.65 6.77
CA GLN A 97 -10.29 -2.71 7.02
C GLN A 97 -11.49 -2.65 6.06
N ARG A 98 -11.62 -1.59 5.25
CA ARG A 98 -12.66 -1.47 4.23
C ARG A 98 -12.54 -2.63 3.23
N ARG A 99 -13.67 -3.27 2.95
CA ARG A 99 -13.76 -4.33 1.94
C ARG A 99 -13.74 -3.69 0.56
N ILE A 100 -12.87 -4.22 -0.30
CA ILE A 100 -12.71 -3.79 -1.68
C ILE A 100 -13.14 -4.90 -2.63
N THR A 101 -13.52 -4.52 -3.84
CA THR A 101 -13.76 -5.47 -4.94
C THR A 101 -12.46 -6.15 -5.36
N ILE A 102 -12.56 -7.33 -5.96
CA ILE A 102 -11.38 -8.03 -6.53
C ILE A 102 -10.68 -7.13 -7.56
N GLY A 103 -11.47 -6.47 -8.43
CA GLY A 103 -10.95 -5.52 -9.42
C GLY A 103 -10.27 -4.32 -8.77
N GLY A 104 -10.84 -3.74 -7.70
CA GLY A 104 -10.21 -2.68 -6.91
C GLY A 104 -8.88 -3.12 -6.28
N GLY A 105 -8.80 -4.35 -5.78
CA GLY A 105 -7.57 -4.92 -5.23
C GLY A 105 -6.47 -5.10 -6.27
N ILE A 106 -6.82 -5.64 -7.44
CA ILE A 106 -5.89 -5.77 -8.57
C ILE A 106 -5.44 -4.38 -9.06
N ASN A 107 -6.36 -3.42 -9.19
CA ASN A 107 -6.03 -2.07 -9.62
C ASN A 107 -5.09 -1.36 -8.62
N ALA A 108 -5.35 -1.49 -7.31
CA ALA A 108 -4.47 -0.94 -6.29
C ALA A 108 -3.07 -1.57 -6.34
N PHE A 109 -3.00 -2.89 -6.57
CA PHE A 109 -1.74 -3.59 -6.74
C PHE A 109 -1.01 -3.15 -8.01
N VAL A 110 -1.60 -3.32 -9.19
CA VAL A 110 -0.95 -3.04 -10.48
C VAL A 110 -0.71 -1.55 -10.71
N GLY A 111 -1.68 -0.71 -10.36
CA GLY A 111 -1.63 0.72 -10.63
C GLY A 111 -0.68 1.49 -9.72
N VAL A 112 -0.42 1.00 -8.51
CA VAL A 112 0.37 1.74 -7.51
C VAL A 112 1.40 0.85 -6.83
N LEU A 113 0.95 -0.19 -6.11
CA LEU A 113 1.81 -0.93 -5.20
C LEU A 113 2.91 -1.77 -5.90
N GLY A 114 2.62 -2.31 -7.08
CA GLY A 114 3.53 -3.10 -7.89
C GLY A 114 4.65 -2.27 -8.52
N TRP A 115 4.37 -1.00 -8.83
CA TRP A 115 5.40 -0.08 -9.33
C TRP A 115 6.54 0.14 -8.34
N TYR A 116 6.29 0.02 -7.03
CA TYR A 116 7.36 0.10 -6.04
C TYR A 116 8.40 -1.03 -6.15
N TRP A 117 8.02 -2.18 -6.72
CA TRP A 117 8.95 -3.29 -6.93
C TRP A 117 9.95 -3.03 -8.06
N VAL A 118 9.63 -2.12 -9.00
CA VAL A 118 10.54 -1.74 -10.09
C VAL A 118 11.84 -1.17 -9.53
N PHE A 119 11.80 -0.37 -8.47
CA PHE A 119 13.01 0.16 -7.83
C PHE A 119 13.93 -0.95 -7.30
N GLY A 120 13.35 -1.93 -6.62
CA GLY A 120 14.12 -3.08 -6.11
C GLY A 120 14.68 -3.94 -7.23
N TRP A 121 13.92 -4.10 -8.32
CA TRP A 121 14.39 -4.78 -9.51
C TRP A 121 15.56 -4.07 -10.19
N LEU A 122 15.51 -2.75 -10.37
CA LEU A 122 16.61 -1.98 -10.95
C LEU A 122 17.89 -2.06 -10.11
N LEU A 123 17.75 -2.08 -8.79
CA LEU A 123 18.89 -2.24 -7.89
C LEU A 123 19.52 -3.65 -8.01
N ILE A 124 18.69 -4.70 -7.98
CA ILE A 124 19.18 -6.09 -7.97
C ILE A 124 19.64 -6.55 -9.35
N SER A 125 19.00 -6.09 -10.42
CA SER A 125 19.40 -6.41 -11.81
C SER A 125 20.75 -5.80 -12.19
N GLY A 126 21.28 -4.87 -11.39
CA GLY A 126 22.61 -4.28 -11.61
C GLY A 126 22.64 -3.23 -12.72
N THR A 127 21.50 -2.74 -13.20
CA THR A 127 21.45 -1.63 -14.17
C THR A 127 21.96 -0.31 -13.59
N SER A 128 21.98 -0.20 -12.26
CA SER A 128 22.45 0.96 -11.51
C SER A 128 23.73 0.62 -10.72
N GLN A 129 24.82 0.31 -11.41
CA GLN A 129 26.15 0.27 -10.76
C GLN A 129 26.71 1.69 -10.73
N SER A 130 26.95 2.22 -9.54
CA SER A 130 27.72 3.46 -9.35
C SER A 130 29.20 3.11 -9.48
N ASP A 131 29.79 3.44 -10.61
CA ASP A 131 31.23 3.34 -10.86
C ASP A 131 31.92 4.44 -10.05
N TYR A 132 32.34 4.13 -8.82
CA TYR A 132 33.14 5.03 -8.00
C TYR A 132 34.64 4.73 -8.24
N PRO A 133 35.46 5.74 -8.59
CA PRO A 133 36.91 5.59 -8.75
C PRO A 133 37.65 5.32 -7.45
#